data_AF-A0A3C1GRV7-F1
#
_entry.id   AF-A0A3C1GRV7-F1
#
_cell.length_a   1.000
_cell.length_b   1.000
_cell.length_c   1.000
_cell.angle_alpha   90.00
_cell.angle_beta   90.00
_cell.angle_gamma   90.00
#
_symmetry.space_group_name_H-M   'P 1'
#
loop_
_entity.id
_entity.type
_entity.pdbx_description
1 polymer ?
#
loop_
_entity_poly.entity_id
_entity_poly.type
_entity_poly.pdbx_seq_one_letter_code
_entity_poly.pdbx_strand_id
1 'polypeptide(L)' 'MSTQTAQTTLKQDPTKSLYINGEWQSGTDTIANINPSNTSENLGDFAQASKDQVKDAIAAARAAQPKWEATPLEKNKGLS' A
#
# COMPACT_ATOMS: atom_id res chain seq x y z
N MET A 1 -12.11 -12.73 -27.10
CA MET A 1 -12.43 -11.93 -25.88
C MET A 1 -12.75 -12.96 -24.81
N SER A 2 -12.09 -13.11 -23.67
CA SER A 2 -11.47 -12.13 -22.79
C SER A 2 -10.59 -12.86 -21.77
N THR A 3 -9.28 -12.64 -21.76
CA THR A 3 -8.41 -12.89 -20.59
C THR A 3 -7.36 -11.78 -20.42
N GLN A 4 -7.56 -10.63 -21.07
CA GLN A 4 -6.64 -9.48 -21.03
C GLN A 4 -7.09 -8.41 -20.02
N THR A 5 -7.68 -8.79 -18.88
CA THR A 5 -8.10 -7.82 -17.84
C THR A 5 -7.39 -8.04 -16.50
N ALA A 6 -6.59 -9.09 -16.34
CA ALA A 6 -5.84 -9.36 -15.09
C ALA A 6 -4.34 -9.01 -15.17
N GLN A 7 -3.80 -8.70 -16.35
CA GLN A 7 -2.35 -8.51 -16.56
C GLN A 7 -1.89 -7.04 -16.60
N THR A 8 -2.79 -6.07 -16.44
CA THR A 8 -2.44 -4.65 -16.62
C THR A 8 -1.91 -3.96 -15.34
N THR A 9 -1.98 -4.59 -14.16
CA THR A 9 -1.81 -3.85 -12.89
C THR A 9 -0.47 -4.03 -12.16
N LEU A 10 0.47 -4.87 -12.62
CA LEU A 10 1.76 -5.05 -11.92
C LEU A 10 2.96 -4.55 -12.75
N LYS A 11 2.98 -3.25 -13.08
CA LYS A 11 4.19 -2.56 -13.57
C LYS A 11 4.85 -1.72 -12.47
N GLN A 12 4.85 -2.19 -11.24
CA GLN A 12 5.43 -1.46 -10.11
C GLN A 12 6.21 -2.43 -9.21
N ASP A 13 7.43 -2.04 -8.88
CA ASP A 13 8.29 -2.78 -7.94
C ASP A 13 7.63 -2.72 -6.54
N PRO A 14 7.22 -3.85 -5.94
CA PRO A 14 6.55 -3.86 -4.66
C PRO A 14 7.41 -3.29 -3.52
N THR A 15 8.73 -3.24 -3.69
CA THR A 15 9.66 -2.61 -2.72
C THR A 15 9.66 -1.08 -2.80
N LYS A 16 9.20 -0.51 -3.93
CA LYS A 16 9.20 0.94 -4.21
C LYS A 16 7.80 1.55 -4.30
N SER A 17 6.77 0.80 -3.91
CA SER A 17 5.38 1.22 -4.10
C SER A 17 4.64 1.45 -2.78
N LEU A 18 3.83 2.48 -2.77
CA LEU A 18 2.89 2.85 -1.72
C LEU A 18 1.47 2.58 -2.24
N TYR A 19 0.57 2.11 -1.38
CA TYR A 19 -0.83 1.92 -1.75
C TYR A 19 -1.68 3.05 -1.17
N ILE A 20 -2.14 3.96 -2.04
CA ILE A 20 -2.84 5.18 -1.66
C ILE A 20 -4.11 5.30 -2.50
N ASN A 21 -5.25 5.53 -1.84
CA ASN A 21 -6.55 5.70 -2.49
C ASN A 21 -6.96 4.55 -3.45
N GLY A 22 -6.56 3.31 -3.14
CA GLY A 22 -6.87 2.15 -3.98
C GLY A 22 -5.89 1.90 -5.13
N GLU A 23 -4.80 2.66 -5.21
CA GLU A 23 -3.82 2.55 -6.30
C GLU A 23 -2.40 2.39 -5.77
N TRP A 24 -1.60 1.62 -6.48
CA TRP A 24 -0.15 1.53 -6.26
C TRP A 24 0.54 2.74 -6.89
N GLN A 25 1.32 3.47 -6.10
CA GLN A 25 2.07 4.66 -6.51
C GLN A 25 3.54 4.48 -6.15
N SER A 26 4.47 4.92 -7.00
CA SER A 26 5.89 4.90 -6.64
C SER A 26 6.17 5.87 -5.48
N GLY A 27 6.97 5.43 -4.50
CA GLY A 27 7.53 6.30 -3.46
C GLY A 27 8.62 7.22 -4.02
N THR A 28 9.08 8.17 -3.20
CA THR A 28 10.16 9.09 -3.59
C THR A 28 11.56 8.51 -3.40
N ASP A 29 11.69 7.58 -2.47
CA ASP A 29 12.95 6.90 -2.16
C ASP A 29 12.64 5.54 -1.52
N THR A 30 13.67 4.85 -1.03
CA THR A 30 13.54 3.63 -0.24
C THR A 30 14.39 3.67 1.02
N ILE A 31 13.93 3.00 2.08
CA ILE A 31 14.69 2.77 3.32
C ILE A 31 14.97 1.28 3.50
N ALA A 32 16.22 0.97 3.86
CA ALA A 32 16.64 -0.40 4.12
C ALA A 32 16.05 -0.93 5.43
N ASN A 33 15.59 -2.18 5.39
CA ASN A 33 15.11 -2.94 6.53
C ASN A 33 16.26 -3.75 7.13
N ILE A 34 16.92 -3.19 8.14
CA ILE A 34 18.12 -3.80 8.74
C ILE A 34 17.73 -4.73 9.89
N ASN A 35 18.32 -5.93 9.91
CA ASN A 35 18.12 -6.88 11.02
C ASN A 35 18.68 -6.30 12.34
N PRO A 36 17.88 -6.17 13.41
CA PRO A 36 18.35 -5.61 14.68
C PRO A 36 19.40 -6.49 15.39
N SER A 37 19.45 -7.80 15.08
CA SER A 37 20.44 -8.74 15.64
C SER A 37 21.73 -8.82 14.82
N ASN A 38 21.71 -8.32 13.58
CA ASN A 38 22.88 -8.26 12.69
C ASN A 38 22.78 -7.03 11.79
N THR A 39 23.39 -5.92 12.21
CA THR A 39 23.26 -4.62 11.52
C THR A 39 23.92 -4.54 10.15
N SER A 40 24.67 -5.58 9.75
CA SER A 40 25.23 -5.70 8.41
C SER A 40 24.29 -6.40 7.42
N GLU A 41 23.19 -6.98 7.91
CA GLU A 41 22.22 -7.72 7.10
C GLU A 41 21.03 -6.82 6.73
N ASN A 42 20.85 -6.58 5.42
CA ASN A 42 19.67 -5.93 4.85
C ASN A 42 18.63 -6.99 4.42
N LEU A 43 17.42 -6.90 4.95
CA LEU A 43 16.29 -7.78 4.67
C LEU A 43 15.43 -7.33 3.48
N GLY A 44 15.70 -6.14 2.93
CA GLY A 44 15.00 -5.56 1.80
C GLY A 44 14.73 -4.06 1.98
N ASP A 45 14.22 -3.44 0.93
CA ASP A 45 13.95 -2.00 0.90
C ASP A 45 12.44 -1.71 0.93
N PHE A 46 12.06 -0.63 1.60
CA PHE A 46 10.67 -0.16 1.65
C PHE A 46 10.53 1.25 1.13
N ALA A 47 9.47 1.49 0.35
CA ALA A 47 9.16 2.80 -0.21
C ALA A 47 8.98 3.88 0.87
N GLN A 48 9.59 5.04 0.64
CA GLN A 48 9.35 6.26 1.42
C GLN A 48 8.36 7.17 0.70
N ALA A 49 7.39 7.69 1.46
CA ALA A 49 6.40 8.63 0.96
C ALA A 49 6.91 10.08 1.01
N SER A 50 6.56 10.86 -0.01
CA SER A 50 6.67 12.31 0.07
C SER A 50 5.66 12.89 1.06
N LYS A 51 5.89 14.14 1.48
CA LYS A 51 4.93 14.88 2.30
C LYS A 51 3.56 15.01 1.61
N ASP A 52 3.52 15.14 0.30
CA ASP A 52 2.27 15.28 -0.45
C ASP A 52 1.53 13.94 -0.56
N GLN A 53 2.25 12.85 -0.78
CA GLN A 53 1.68 11.50 -0.73
C GLN A 53 1.07 11.17 0.64
N VAL A 54 1.71 11.63 1.73
CA VAL A 54 1.13 11.51 3.08
C VAL A 54 -0.17 12.30 3.20
N LYS A 55 -0.24 13.53 2.66
CA LYS A 55 -1.50 14.31 2.66
C LYS A 55 -2.59 13.62 1.86
N ASP A 56 -2.26 13.08 0.69
CA ASP A 56 -3.20 12.37 -0.18
C ASP A 56 -3.75 11.11 0.51
N ALA A 57 -2.89 10.35 1.17
CA ALA A 57 -3.29 9.19 1.96
C ALA A 57 -4.25 9.58 3.10
N ILE A 58 -3.97 10.67 3.82
CA ILE A 58 -4.85 11.17 4.88
C ILE A 58 -6.20 11.60 4.31
N ALA A 59 -6.20 12.32 3.17
CA ALA A 59 -7.44 12.76 2.53
C ALA A 59 -8.29 11.57 2.06
N ALA A 60 -7.67 10.57 1.42
CA ALA A 60 -8.33 9.35 0.99
C ALA A 60 -8.92 8.56 2.17
N ALA A 61 -8.16 8.42 3.26
CA ALA A 61 -8.63 7.75 4.47
C ALA A 61 -9.84 8.46 5.08
N ARG A 62 -9.83 9.80 5.15
CA ARG A 62 -10.97 10.61 5.62
C ARG A 62 -12.20 10.45 4.74
N ALA A 63 -12.03 10.40 3.43
CA ALA A 63 -13.14 10.18 2.49
C ALA A 63 -13.73 8.76 2.60
N ALA A 64 -12.89 7.76 2.86
CA ALA A 64 -13.32 6.37 2.98
C ALA A 64 -13.98 6.04 4.34
N GLN A 65 -13.62 6.76 5.40
CA GLN A 65 -14.03 6.45 6.77
C GLN A 65 -15.55 6.33 6.96
N PRO A 66 -16.42 7.25 6.46
CA PRO A 66 -17.85 7.15 6.71
C PRO A 66 -18.48 5.90 6.08
N LYS A 67 -18.00 5.54 4.88
CA LYS A 67 -18.44 4.33 4.17
C LYS A 67 -17.95 3.07 4.88
N TRP A 68 -16.74 3.09 5.42
CA TRP A 68 -16.17 1.99 6.19
C TRP A 68 -16.97 1.76 7.48
N GLU A 69 -17.26 2.83 8.23
CA GLU A 69 -18.05 2.79 9.46
C GLU A 69 -19.47 2.27 9.25
N ALA A 70 -20.11 2.66 8.15
CA ALA A 70 -21.45 2.19 7.80
C ALA A 70 -21.49 0.71 7.32
N THR A 71 -20.35 0.02 7.25
CA THR A 71 -20.30 -1.39 6.81
C THR A 71 -20.72 -2.32 7.95
N PRO A 72 -21.84 -3.08 7.83
CA PRO A 72 -22.30 -3.97 8.89
C PRO A 72 -21.30 -5.10 9.19
N LEU A 73 -21.18 -5.44 10.48
CA LEU A 73 -20.28 -6.49 11.01
C LEU A 73 -20.46 -7.87 10.33
N GLU A 74 -21.64 -8.15 9.76
CA GLU A 74 -21.93 -9.39 9.03
C GLU A 74 -21.08 -9.59 7.76
N LYS A 75 -20.47 -8.53 7.21
CA LYS A 75 -19.52 -8.64 6.08
C LYS A 75 -18.08 -8.97 6.48
N ASN A 76 -17.72 -8.91 7.76
CA ASN A 76 -16.36 -9.18 8.25
C ASN A 76 -16.17 -10.59 8.85
N LYS A 77 -17.21 -11.43 8.89
CA LYS A 77 -17.13 -12.84 9.33
C LYS A 77 -16.83 -13.77 8.14
N GLY A 78 -15.72 -13.54 7.43
CA GLY A 78 -15.36 -14.31 6.24
C GLY A 78 -13.86 -14.61 6.09
N LEU A 79 -13.07 -14.41 7.13
CA LEU A 79 -11.68 -14.89 7.19
C LEU A 79 -11.57 -15.88 8.34
N SER A 80 -11.99 -17.12 8.08
CA SER A 80 -11.60 -18.30 8.86
C SER A 80 -10.90 -19.28 7.96
#